data_AF-A0A8T2EJW4-F1
#
_entry.id   AF-A0A8T2EJW4-F1
#
_cell.length_a   1.000
_cell.length_b   1.000
_cell.length_c   1.000
_cell.angle_alpha   90.00
_cell.angle_beta   90.00
_cell.angle_gamma   90.00
#
_symmetry.space_group_name_H-M   'P 1'
#
loop_
_entity.id
_entity.type
_entity.pdbx_description
1 polymer ?
#
loop_
_entity_poly.entity_id
_entity_poly.type
_entity_poly.pdbx_seq_one_letter_code
_entity_poly.pdbx_strand_id
1 'polypeptide(L)'
;MKFATCFLVSYVLVFLVLSVCKEVEAKELCNRIEDIDGNCDFEGEKGCLKFMTNKYKKERHVSCTCTNLYMLHKTKRFCDCKHRCSG
;
A
#
# COMPACT_ATOMS: atom_id res chain seq x y z
N MET A 1 -37.19 29.21 15.08
CA MET A 1 -35.82 29.43 14.57
C MET A 1 -34.73 28.60 15.28
N LYS A 2 -34.93 28.14 16.52
CA LYS A 2 -33.94 27.33 17.27
C LYS A 2 -33.60 25.97 16.64
N PHE A 3 -34.55 25.31 15.98
CA PHE A 3 -34.31 24.02 15.32
C PHE A 3 -33.33 24.13 14.15
N ALA A 4 -33.46 25.16 13.30
CA ALA A 4 -32.59 25.36 12.15
C ALA A 4 -31.12 25.58 12.57
N THR A 5 -30.91 26.34 13.65
CA THR A 5 -29.58 26.53 14.24
C THR A 5 -28.98 25.24 14.77
N CYS A 6 -29.75 24.37 15.40
CA CYS A 6 -29.26 23.06 15.87
C CYS A 6 -28.87 22.14 14.71
N PHE A 7 -29.65 22.13 13.63
CA PHE A 7 -29.32 21.37 12.42
C PHE A 7 -28.02 21.86 11.76
N LEU A 8 -27.84 23.17 11.64
CA LEU A 8 -26.62 23.74 11.07
C LEU A 8 -25.38 23.42 11.93
N VAL A 9 -25.48 23.53 13.25
CA VAL A 9 -24.37 23.20 14.16
C VAL A 9 -24.03 21.70 14.09
N SER A 10 -25.04 20.83 14.03
CA SER A 10 -24.84 19.38 13.86
C SER A 10 -24.14 19.06 12.54
N TYR A 11 -24.53 19.73 11.45
CA TYR A 11 -23.91 19.55 10.14
C TYR A 11 -22.45 20.00 10.14
N VAL A 12 -22.15 21.17 10.71
CA VAL A 12 -20.78 21.68 10.85
C VAL A 12 -19.90 20.73 11.65
N LEU A 13 -20.41 20.16 12.75
CA LEU A 13 -19.68 19.18 13.56
C LEU A 13 -19.37 17.89 12.78
N VAL A 14 -20.34 17.36 12.02
CA VAL A 14 -20.12 16.18 11.16
C VAL A 14 -19.09 16.49 10.07
N PHE A 15 -19.15 17.68 9.46
CA PHE A 15 -18.16 18.11 8.47
C PHE A 15 -16.76 18.24 9.07
N LEU A 16 -16.63 18.79 10.27
CA LEU A 16 -15.34 18.87 10.96
C LEU A 16 -14.76 17.49 11.24
N VAL A 17 -15.58 16.53 11.70
CA VAL A 17 -15.14 15.15 11.92
C VAL A 17 -14.71 14.48 10.60
N LEU A 18 -15.48 14.65 9.52
CA LEU A 18 -15.13 14.10 8.21
C LEU A 18 -13.88 14.75 7.60
N SER A 19 -13.66 16.05 7.81
CA SER A 19 -12.44 16.75 7.38
C SER A 19 -11.20 16.26 8.13
N VAL A 20 -11.29 16.08 9.46
CA VAL A 20 -10.21 15.49 10.26
C VAL A 20 -9.92 14.05 9.83
N CYS A 21 -10.95 13.26 9.49
CA CYS A 21 -10.76 11.90 8.96
C CYS A 21 -10.14 11.88 7.55
N LYS A 22 -10.34 12.92 6.73
CA LYS A 22 -9.69 13.05 5.42
C LYS A 22 -8.24 13.53 5.51
N GLU A 23 -7.89 14.31 6.54
CA GLU A 23 -6.51 14.73 6.82
C GLU A 23 -5.62 13.62 7.38
N VAL A 24 -6.21 12.47 7.77
CA VAL A 24 -5.45 11.22 7.89
C VAL A 24 -5.19 10.74 6.47
N GLU A 25 -4.21 11.37 5.85
CA GLU A 25 -3.60 11.02 4.57
C GLU A 25 -3.72 9.52 4.31
N ALA A 26 -4.40 9.16 3.23
CA ALA A 26 -4.02 7.96 2.51
C ALA A 26 -2.56 8.20 2.09
N LYS A 27 -1.60 7.87 2.97
CA LYS A 27 -0.18 7.97 2.67
C LYS A 27 0.03 7.32 1.34
N GLU A 28 0.49 8.11 0.38
CA GLU A 28 0.64 7.66 -0.99
C GLU A 28 1.51 6.40 -0.96
N LEU A 29 0.98 5.32 -1.53
CA LEU A 29 1.66 4.05 -1.61
C LEU A 29 2.39 4.02 -2.94
N CYS A 30 3.71 3.95 -2.87
CA CYS A 30 4.59 3.78 -4.02
C CYS A 30 4.76 2.30 -4.29
N ASN A 31 4.84 1.92 -5.57
CA ASN A 31 5.17 0.57 -5.97
C ASN A 31 6.68 0.45 -6.20
N ARG A 32 7.24 -0.70 -5.85
CA ARG A 32 8.61 -1.08 -6.17
C ARG A 32 8.61 -2.49 -6.74
N ILE A 33 9.28 -2.63 -7.87
CA ILE A 33 9.28 -3.84 -8.68
C ILE A 33 10.69 -4.42 -8.74
N GLU A 34 10.80 -5.73 -8.54
CA GLU A 34 12.04 -6.49 -8.66
C GLU A 34 11.79 -7.85 -9.32
N ASP A 35 12.68 -8.24 -10.24
CA ASP A 35 12.74 -9.60 -10.76
C ASP A 35 13.79 -10.43 -10.01
N ILE A 36 13.40 -11.62 -9.60
CA ILE A 36 14.26 -12.56 -8.86
C ILE A 36 14.17 -13.92 -9.54
N ASP A 37 15.25 -14.69 -9.51
CA ASP A 37 15.23 -16.06 -10.00
C ASP A 37 14.29 -16.94 -9.14
N GLY A 38 13.61 -17.89 -9.80
CA GLY A 38 12.68 -18.82 -9.17
C GLY A 38 11.22 -18.57 -9.52
N ASN A 39 10.32 -19.25 -8.81
CA ASN A 39 8.88 -19.22 -9.04
C ASN A 39 8.15 -18.66 -7.81
N CYS A 40 6.97 -18.08 -8.02
CA CYS A 40 5.99 -17.73 -7.01
C CYS A 40 5.25 -19.01 -6.60
N ASP A 41 5.85 -19.75 -5.67
CA ASP A 41 5.19 -20.86 -5.00
C ASP A 41 4.25 -20.33 -3.90
N PHE A 42 3.67 -21.19 -3.06
CA PHE A 42 2.74 -20.77 -1.99
C PHE A 42 3.31 -19.68 -1.05
N GLU A 43 4.63 -19.64 -0.89
CA GLU A 43 5.33 -18.62 -0.09
C GLU A 43 5.90 -17.47 -0.92
N GLY A 44 5.60 -17.39 -2.22
CA GLY A 44 6.17 -16.41 -3.15
C GLY A 44 6.01 -14.97 -2.68
N GLU A 45 4.80 -14.57 -2.25
CA GLU A 45 4.53 -13.23 -1.75
C GLU A 45 5.28 -12.90 -0.46
N LYS A 46 5.33 -13.85 0.49
CA LYS A 46 6.10 -13.70 1.74
C LYS A 46 7.60 -13.62 1.44
N GLY A 47 8.07 -14.40 0.47
CA GLY A 47 9.44 -14.38 -0.02
C GLY A 47 9.80 -13.03 -0.64
N CYS A 48 8.92 -12.47 -1.49
CA CYS A 48 9.04 -11.13 -2.05
C CYS A 48 9.10 -10.07 -0.94
N LEU A 49 8.17 -10.12 0.02
CA LEU A 49 8.12 -9.16 1.13
C LEU A 49 9.40 -9.20 1.96
N LYS A 50 9.89 -10.40 2.31
CA LYS A 50 11.13 -10.58 3.07
C LYS A 50 12.35 -10.09 2.28
N PHE A 51 12.42 -10.41 0.99
CA PHE A 51 13.50 -9.94 0.12
C PHE A 51 13.53 -8.42 0.04
N MET A 52 12.38 -7.80 -0.25
CA MET A 52 12.26 -6.35 -0.40
C MET A 52 12.56 -5.63 0.92
N THR A 53 12.06 -6.13 2.04
CA THR A 53 12.37 -5.57 3.37
C THR A 53 13.85 -5.67 3.70
N ASN A 54 14.51 -6.77 3.32
CA ASN A 54 15.95 -6.94 3.55
C ASN A 54 16.82 -6.06 2.64
N LYS A 55 16.44 -5.93 1.36
CA LYS A 55 17.16 -5.13 0.35
C LYS A 55 16.95 -3.63 0.61
N TYR A 56 15.72 -3.23 0.90
CA TYR A 56 15.29 -1.84 1.07
C TYR A 56 14.88 -1.57 2.52
N LYS A 57 15.82 -1.70 3.45
CA LYS A 57 15.58 -1.57 4.90
C LYS A 57 14.97 -0.23 5.34
N LYS A 58 15.17 0.83 4.54
CA LYS A 58 14.62 2.17 4.81
C LYS A 58 13.14 2.28 4.45
N GLU A 59 12.65 1.43 3.56
CA GLU A 59 11.29 1.47 3.05
C GLU A 59 10.43 0.43 3.76
N ARG A 60 9.37 0.89 4.43
CA ARG A 60 8.41 -0.02 5.05
C ARG A 60 7.44 -0.54 3.99
N HIS A 61 7.72 -1.74 3.50
CA HIS A 61 6.88 -2.45 2.56
C HIS A 61 5.64 -3.02 3.29
N VAL A 62 4.46 -2.79 2.73
CA VAL A 62 3.16 -3.10 3.35
C VAL A 62 2.56 -4.38 2.78
N SER A 63 2.67 -4.55 1.46
CA SER A 63 2.11 -5.69 0.74
C SER A 63 2.93 -5.96 -0.51
N CYS A 64 3.01 -7.23 -0.91
CA CYS A 64 3.67 -7.64 -2.14
C CYS A 64 2.78 -8.61 -2.92
N THR A 65 2.76 -8.46 -4.23
CA THR A 65 2.22 -9.46 -5.16
C THR A 65 3.37 -10.17 -5.85
N CYS A 66 3.21 -11.47 -6.09
CA CYS A 66 4.19 -12.30 -6.77
C CYS A 66 3.58 -12.83 -8.06
N THR A 67 4.21 -12.56 -9.21
CA THR A 67 3.78 -13.08 -10.52
C THR A 67 4.91 -13.89 -11.16
N ASN A 68 4.57 -15.02 -11.77
CA ASN A 68 5.53 -15.80 -12.55
C ASN A 68 5.69 -15.23 -13.94
N LEU A 69 6.93 -14.91 -14.30
CA LEU A 69 7.33 -14.47 -15.62
C LEU A 69 8.06 -15.64 -16.29
N TYR A 70 7.34 -16.30 -17.20
CA TYR A 70 7.87 -17.41 -17.99
C TYR A 70 8.66 -16.84 -19.17
N MET A 71 9.99 -16.89 -19.08
CA MET A 71 10.86 -16.61 -20.22
C MET A 71 11.24 -17.94 -20.91
N LEU A 72 11.66 -17.88 -22.18
CA LEU A 72 11.91 -19.06 -23.03
C LEU A 72 12.73 -20.19 -22.38
N HIS A 73 13.63 -19.89 -21.43
CA HIS A 73 14.52 -20.87 -20.80
C HIS A 73 14.53 -20.83 -19.27
N LYS A 74 13.83 -19.89 -18.64
CA LYS A 74 13.87 -19.70 -17.18
C LYS A 74 12.55 -19.11 -16.70
N THR A 75 12.10 -19.58 -15.54
CA THR A 75 11.05 -18.90 -14.79
C THR A 75 11.69 -17.89 -13.85
N LYS A 76 11.26 -16.64 -13.97
CA LYS A 76 11.55 -15.61 -12.98
C LYS A 76 10.31 -15.31 -12.17
N ARG A 77 10.49 -14.94 -10.91
CA ARG A 77 9.42 -14.38 -10.09
C ARG A 77 9.53 -12.87 -10.09
N PHE A 78 8.40 -12.23 -10.33
CA PHE A 78 8.24 -10.79 -10.39
C PHE A 78 7.55 -10.34 -9.11
N CYS A 79 8.28 -9.59 -8.29
CA CYS A 79 7.79 -9.06 -7.02
C CYS A 79 7.40 -7.59 -7.22
N ASP A 80 6.11 -7.27 -7.12
CA ASP A 80 5.62 -5.89 -7.04
C ASP A 80 5.15 -5.60 -5.62
N CYS A 81 5.81 -4.68 -4.94
CA CYS A 81 5.55 -4.39 -3.54
C CYS A 81 5.23 -2.92 -3.30
N LYS A 82 4.19 -2.69 -2.50
CA LYS A 82 3.78 -1.37 -2.05
C LYS A 82 4.55 -0.96 -0.82
N HIS A 83 5.11 0.23 -0.83
CA HIS A 83 5.75 0.86 0.32
C HIS A 83 5.21 2.27 0.49
N ARG A 84 5.39 2.84 1.69
CA ARG A 84 5.10 4.26 1.89
C ARG A 84 6.11 5.09 1.11
N CYS A 85 5.64 5.99 0.25
CA CYS A 85 6.53 6.95 -0.40
C CYS A 85 7.27 7.75 0.69
N SER A 86 8.58 7.92 0.53
CA SER A 86 9.31 8.95 1.26
C SER A 86 9.09 10.25 0.52
N GLY A 87 8.35 11.18 1.13
CA GLY A 87 8.21 12.56 0.64
C GLY A 87 9.51 13.33 0.71
#